data_AF-A0A3N8GB17-F1
#
_entry.id   AF-A0A3N8GB17-F1
#
_cell.length_a   1.000
_cell.length_b   1.000
_cell.length_c   1.000
_cell.angle_alpha   90.00
_cell.angle_beta   90.00
_cell.angle_gamma   90.00
#
_symmetry.space_group_name_H-M   'P 1'
#
loop_
_entity.id
_entity.type
_entity.pdbx_description
1 polymer ?
#
loop_
_entity_poly.entity_id
_entity_poly.type
_entity_poly.pdbx_seq_one_letter_code
_entity_poly.pdbx_strand_id
1 'polypeptide(L)'
;DIEIYTDDSRSEVLLTWRNLRQQSVRPVVDGVMRPNRSLADFIAPKESGVADYIGMFAVTAGLGVDVKEKQFEADHDDYSAIMLKALADRFAEAFAEAMHARVRRELWGYASGETLDNEALIAEKYAGIRPAPGYPACPDHLVKRDMFAALQAEEIGMSVTDSLAMLPAASVSGFYLAHPDSRYFSVGKIGQDQLEDYARRMALPLDDARRALAPQL
;
A
#
# COMPACT_ATOMS: atom_id res chain seq x y z
N ASP A 1 2.46 6.89 -12.94
CA ASP A 1 3.43 5.99 -12.27
C ASP A 1 4.32 6.80 -11.37
N ILE A 2 4.93 6.13 -10.40
CA ILE A 2 5.92 6.71 -9.50
C ILE A 2 7.23 5.94 -9.67
N GLU A 3 8.27 6.61 -10.17
CA GLU A 3 9.64 6.07 -10.20
C GLU A 3 10.25 6.21 -8.81
N ILE A 4 10.77 5.11 -8.26
CA ILE A 4 11.53 5.10 -7.00
C ILE A 4 12.98 4.83 -7.37
N TYR A 5 13.89 5.70 -6.94
CA TYR A 5 15.31 5.63 -7.29
C TYR A 5 16.13 4.99 -6.17
N THR A 6 17.29 4.45 -6.52
CA THR A 6 18.22 3.83 -5.57
C THR A 6 18.89 4.86 -4.65
N ASP A 7 19.04 6.10 -5.12
CA ASP A 7 19.63 7.22 -4.39
C ASP A 7 19.15 8.59 -4.90
N ASP A 8 19.66 9.66 -4.28
CA ASP A 8 19.31 11.06 -4.59
C ASP A 8 19.81 11.55 -5.97
N SER A 9 20.69 10.81 -6.65
CA SER A 9 21.10 11.15 -8.02
C SER A 9 19.97 10.96 -9.04
N ARG A 10 18.99 10.11 -8.70
CA ARG A 10 17.82 9.79 -9.53
C ARG A 10 18.18 9.22 -10.91
N SER A 11 19.33 8.57 -11.02
CA SER A 11 19.81 7.97 -12.28
C SER A 11 19.37 6.51 -12.49
N GLU A 12 19.27 5.74 -11.40
CA GLU A 12 18.88 4.32 -11.45
C GLU A 12 17.55 4.13 -10.73
N VAL A 13 16.60 3.50 -11.44
CA VAL A 13 15.26 3.21 -10.92
C VAL A 13 15.31 1.88 -10.18
N LEU A 14 15.03 1.91 -8.87
CA LEU A 14 14.91 0.75 -8.01
C LEU A 14 13.63 -0.04 -8.33
N LEU A 15 12.49 0.64 -8.37
CA LEU A 15 11.21 0.07 -8.79
C LEU A 15 10.30 1.16 -9.33
N THR A 16 9.33 0.79 -10.17
CA THR A 16 8.29 1.73 -10.62
C THR A 16 6.92 1.26 -10.21
N TRP A 17 6.24 2.05 -9.37
CA TRP A 17 4.86 1.75 -8.98
C TRP A 17 3.90 2.19 -10.08
N ARG A 18 3.27 1.21 -10.75
CA ARG A 18 2.32 1.45 -11.85
C ARG A 18 0.92 1.74 -11.30
N ASN A 19 0.57 3.02 -11.25
CA ASN A 19 -0.73 3.44 -10.71
C ASN A 19 -1.81 3.47 -11.80
N LEU A 20 -3.03 3.17 -11.37
CA LEU A 20 -4.26 3.35 -12.16
C LEU A 20 -4.86 4.74 -11.95
N ARG A 21 -5.80 5.12 -12.82
CA ARG A 21 -6.52 6.40 -12.73
C ARG A 21 -8.02 6.16 -12.84
N GLN A 22 -8.80 6.85 -12.01
CA GLN A 22 -10.26 6.85 -12.14
C GLN A 22 -10.67 7.23 -13.57
N GLN A 23 -11.63 6.52 -14.17
CA GLN A 23 -12.15 6.84 -15.52
C GLN A 23 -13.65 7.15 -15.56
N SER A 24 -14.36 7.02 -14.43
CA SER A 24 -15.75 7.44 -14.35
C SER A 24 -15.89 8.96 -14.41
N VAL A 25 -17.01 9.44 -14.98
CA VAL A 25 -17.39 10.86 -14.96
C VAL A 25 -17.53 11.29 -13.51
N ARG A 26 -16.78 12.32 -13.12
CA ARG A 26 -16.76 12.83 -11.75
C ARG A 26 -17.83 13.89 -11.56
N PRO A 27 -18.49 13.93 -10.39
CA PRO A 27 -19.51 14.93 -10.12
C PRO A 27 -18.88 16.33 -10.05
N VAL A 28 -19.69 17.32 -10.43
CA VAL A 28 -19.43 18.73 -10.16
C VAL A 28 -19.93 19.03 -8.75
N VAL A 29 -19.04 19.53 -7.90
CA VAL A 29 -19.36 19.94 -6.53
C VAL A 29 -18.98 21.41 -6.42
N ASP A 30 -19.92 22.26 -6.00
CA ASP A 30 -19.72 23.71 -5.89
C ASP A 30 -19.20 24.37 -7.19
N GLY A 31 -19.72 23.91 -8.34
CA GLY A 31 -19.33 24.41 -9.65
C GLY A 31 -17.98 23.89 -10.17
N VAL A 32 -17.27 23.06 -9.40
CA VAL A 32 -15.96 22.50 -9.78
C VAL A 32 -16.08 21.01 -10.06
N MET A 33 -15.67 20.58 -11.26
CA MET A 33 -15.56 19.15 -11.59
C MET A 33 -14.46 18.52 -10.75
N ARG A 34 -14.79 17.50 -9.96
CA ARG A 34 -13.77 16.78 -9.19
C ARG A 34 -12.80 16.07 -10.16
N PRO A 35 -11.48 16.04 -9.87
CA PRO A 35 -10.52 15.43 -10.77
C PRO A 35 -10.65 13.90 -10.78
N ASN A 36 -10.28 13.29 -11.90
CA ASN A 36 -10.03 11.85 -12.02
C ASN A 36 -8.66 11.53 -11.44
N ARG A 37 -8.63 10.90 -10.27
CA ARG A 37 -7.41 10.77 -9.46
C ARG A 37 -6.60 9.54 -9.80
N SER A 38 -5.28 9.67 -9.64
CA SER A 38 -4.29 8.62 -9.52
C SER A 38 -3.41 8.88 -8.30
N LEU A 39 -2.87 7.85 -7.65
CA LEU A 39 -1.95 8.04 -6.52
C LEU A 39 -0.66 8.75 -6.95
N ALA A 40 -0.26 8.60 -8.22
CA ALA A 40 0.87 9.32 -8.82
C ALA A 40 0.68 10.85 -8.80
N ASP A 41 -0.55 11.35 -8.66
CA ASP A 41 -0.83 12.78 -8.61
C ASP A 41 -0.31 13.43 -7.31
N PHE A 42 0.12 12.63 -6.32
CA PHE A 42 0.65 13.11 -5.02
C PHE A 42 2.16 13.06 -4.93
N ILE A 43 2.84 12.85 -6.06
CA ILE A 43 4.30 12.92 -6.18
C ILE A 43 4.61 13.94 -7.27
N ALA A 44 5.62 14.78 -7.03
CA ALA A 44 6.04 15.80 -7.97
C ALA A 44 6.43 15.17 -9.32
N PRO A 45 5.91 15.71 -10.44
CA PRO A 45 6.32 15.25 -11.77
C PRO A 45 7.82 15.45 -11.98
N LYS A 46 8.46 14.53 -12.70
CA LYS A 46 9.92 14.55 -12.94
C LYS A 46 10.38 15.84 -13.62
N GLU A 47 9.58 16.33 -14.56
CA GLU A 47 9.79 17.58 -15.30
C GLU A 47 9.67 18.84 -14.44
N SER A 48 9.08 18.76 -13.24
CA SER A 48 8.99 19.90 -12.32
C SER A 48 10.35 20.26 -11.71
N GLY A 49 11.32 19.33 -11.72
CA GLY A 49 12.61 19.49 -11.06
C GLY A 49 12.55 19.49 -9.53
N VAL A 50 11.38 19.26 -8.93
CA VAL A 50 11.23 19.17 -7.48
C VAL A 50 11.70 17.80 -7.00
N ALA A 51 12.62 17.80 -6.04
CA ALA A 51 13.05 16.60 -5.35
C ALA A 51 11.95 16.12 -4.38
N ASP A 52 11.15 15.15 -4.83
CA ASP A 52 10.10 14.53 -4.02
C ASP A 52 10.49 13.09 -3.61
N TYR A 53 9.73 12.54 -2.66
CA TYR A 53 10.03 11.31 -1.93
C TYR A 53 8.77 10.45 -1.73
N ILE A 54 8.99 9.15 -1.58
CA ILE A 54 7.97 8.15 -1.26
C ILE A 54 8.57 7.15 -0.28
N GLY A 55 7.78 6.71 0.70
CA GLY A 55 8.18 5.64 1.61
C GLY A 55 7.52 4.30 1.25
N MET A 56 8.05 3.20 1.77
CA MET A 56 7.44 1.88 1.71
C MET A 56 7.65 1.15 3.03
N PHE A 57 6.75 0.23 3.37
CA PHE A 57 6.82 -0.55 4.61
C PHE A 57 6.25 -1.95 4.45
N ALA A 58 6.74 -2.86 5.28
CA ALA A 58 6.18 -4.17 5.53
C ALA A 58 6.34 -4.47 7.03
N VAL A 59 5.26 -4.88 7.69
CA VAL A 59 5.24 -5.21 9.12
C VAL A 59 4.46 -6.50 9.34
N THR A 60 4.84 -7.27 10.36
CA THR A 60 4.13 -8.47 10.76
C THR A 60 4.10 -8.61 12.28
N ALA A 61 3.01 -9.16 12.79
CA ALA A 61 2.91 -9.66 14.16
C ALA A 61 2.71 -11.19 14.19
N GLY A 62 2.82 -11.84 13.02
CA GLY A 62 2.41 -13.23 12.82
C GLY A 62 3.52 -14.28 12.89
N LEU A 63 4.76 -13.91 13.21
CA LEU A 63 5.85 -14.88 13.30
C LEU A 63 5.58 -15.89 14.43
N GLY A 64 5.46 -17.17 14.06
CA GLY A 64 5.17 -18.26 14.99
C GLY A 64 3.69 -18.43 15.37
N VAL A 65 2.79 -17.59 14.85
CA VAL A 65 1.34 -17.72 15.11
C VAL A 65 0.81 -19.06 14.60
N ASP A 66 1.14 -19.45 13.37
CA ASP A 66 0.69 -20.73 12.79
C ASP A 66 1.14 -21.95 13.60
N VAL A 67 2.32 -21.88 14.22
CA VAL A 67 2.84 -22.98 15.07
C VAL A 67 2.00 -23.08 16.35
N LYS A 68 1.70 -21.94 16.98
CA LYS A 68 0.93 -21.90 18.22
C LYS A 68 -0.56 -22.21 18.00
N GLU A 69 -1.12 -21.76 16.89
CA GLU A 69 -2.46 -22.09 16.44
C GLU A 69 -2.64 -23.59 16.27
N LYS A 70 -1.73 -24.27 15.54
CA LYS A 70 -1.78 -25.74 15.39
C LYS A 70 -1.70 -26.48 16.72
N GLN A 71 -0.99 -25.92 17.70
CA GLN A 71 -0.98 -26.48 19.04
C GLN A 71 -2.36 -26.36 19.70
N PHE A 72 -3.00 -25.19 19.65
CA PHE A 72 -4.35 -25.02 20.19
C PHE A 72 -5.37 -25.93 19.51
N GLU A 73 -5.30 -26.09 18.19
CA GLU A 73 -6.18 -27.00 17.44
C GLU A 73 -5.96 -28.47 17.84
N ALA A 74 -4.71 -28.89 18.05
CA ALA A 74 -4.39 -30.24 18.51
C ALA A 74 -4.89 -30.51 19.94
N ASP A 75 -4.93 -29.47 20.77
CA ASP A 75 -5.48 -29.50 22.13
C ASP A 75 -7.03 -29.34 22.15
N HIS A 76 -7.67 -29.26 20.97
CA HIS A 76 -9.11 -28.98 20.79
C HIS A 76 -9.58 -27.66 21.43
N ASP A 77 -8.70 -26.67 21.51
CA ASP A 77 -8.98 -25.31 22.00
C ASP A 77 -9.18 -24.34 20.83
N ASP A 78 -10.29 -24.51 20.12
CA ASP A 78 -10.65 -23.67 18.97
C ASP A 78 -10.77 -22.18 19.36
N TYR A 79 -11.20 -21.89 20.59
CA TYR A 79 -11.35 -20.52 21.08
C TYR A 79 -10.00 -19.80 21.12
N SER A 80 -8.99 -20.42 21.73
CA SER A 80 -7.64 -19.82 21.80
C SER A 80 -6.98 -19.72 20.44
N ALA A 81 -7.22 -20.69 19.55
CA ALA A 81 -6.73 -20.63 18.16
C ALA A 81 -7.31 -19.41 17.41
N ILE A 82 -8.63 -19.21 17.49
CA ILE A 82 -9.31 -18.05 16.89
C ILE A 82 -8.86 -16.75 17.55
N MET A 83 -8.77 -16.72 18.89
CA MET A 83 -8.37 -15.53 19.64
C MET A 83 -6.94 -15.11 19.30
N LEU A 84 -6.01 -16.05 19.20
CA LEU A 84 -4.63 -15.76 18.82
C LEU A 84 -4.56 -15.13 17.43
N LYS A 85 -5.25 -15.71 16.44
CA LYS A 85 -5.32 -15.16 15.09
C LYS A 85 -5.88 -13.73 15.08
N ALA A 86 -6.98 -13.51 15.82
CA ALA A 86 -7.57 -12.18 15.94
C ALA A 86 -6.62 -11.17 16.58
N LEU A 87 -5.92 -11.54 17.66
CA LEU A 87 -4.94 -10.67 18.31
C LEU A 87 -3.74 -10.36 17.39
N ALA A 88 -3.22 -11.36 16.69
CA ALA A 88 -2.12 -11.17 15.75
C ALA A 88 -2.49 -10.17 14.64
N ASP A 89 -3.69 -10.30 14.08
CA ASP A 89 -4.22 -9.35 13.09
C ASP A 89 -4.35 -7.93 13.66
N ARG A 90 -4.90 -7.77 14.87
CA ARG A 90 -4.97 -6.46 15.54
C ARG A 90 -3.58 -5.85 15.81
N PHE A 91 -2.59 -6.68 16.18
CA PHE A 91 -1.23 -6.20 16.38
C PHE A 91 -0.52 -5.83 15.07
N ALA A 92 -0.77 -6.53 13.97
CA ALA A 92 -0.22 -6.16 12.67
C ALA A 92 -0.73 -4.79 12.21
N GLU A 93 -2.03 -4.53 12.35
CA GLU A 93 -2.63 -3.23 12.04
C GLU A 93 -2.16 -2.11 12.98
N ALA A 94 -2.08 -2.40 14.29
CA ALA A 94 -1.54 -1.45 15.27
C ALA A 94 -0.06 -1.11 14.98
N PHE A 95 0.73 -2.08 14.53
CA PHE A 95 2.11 -1.86 14.14
C PHE A 95 2.21 -0.99 12.89
N ALA A 96 1.33 -1.20 11.90
CA ALA A 96 1.27 -0.34 10.71
C ALA A 96 0.93 1.12 11.07
N GLU A 97 -0.04 1.35 11.98
CA GLU A 97 -0.40 2.70 12.47
C GLU A 97 0.77 3.34 13.26
N ALA A 98 1.38 2.58 14.18
CA ALA A 98 2.51 3.06 14.98
C ALA A 98 3.73 3.41 14.10
N MET A 99 4.05 2.57 13.11
CA MET A 99 5.12 2.84 12.15
C MET A 99 4.81 4.04 11.29
N HIS A 100 3.56 4.19 10.83
CA HIS A 100 3.18 5.37 10.06
C HIS A 100 3.33 6.64 10.90
N ALA A 101 2.85 6.66 12.14
CA ALA A 101 3.04 7.80 13.05
C ALA A 101 4.52 8.14 13.25
N ARG A 102 5.37 7.12 13.44
CA ARG A 102 6.83 7.30 13.55
C ARG A 102 7.44 7.86 12.26
N VAL A 103 7.01 7.40 11.09
CA VAL A 103 7.47 7.94 9.81
C VAL A 103 7.13 9.43 9.69
N ARG A 104 5.90 9.82 10.00
CA ARG A 104 5.47 11.23 9.91
C ARG A 104 6.26 12.13 10.85
N ARG A 105 6.52 11.68 12.08
CA ARG A 105 7.12 12.49 13.14
C ARG A 105 8.65 12.49 13.13
N GLU A 106 9.26 11.35 12.82
CA GLU A 106 10.69 11.12 13.03
C GLU A 106 11.44 10.78 11.74
N LEU A 107 11.03 9.72 11.03
CA LEU A 107 11.85 9.16 9.94
C LEU A 107 11.80 10.01 8.67
N TRP A 108 10.59 10.45 8.28
CA TRP A 108 10.39 11.44 7.23
C TRP A 108 10.28 12.84 7.83
N GLY A 109 9.63 12.96 9.00
CA GLY A 109 9.71 14.16 9.84
C GLY A 109 8.91 15.37 9.35
N TYR A 110 8.01 15.21 8.37
CA TYR A 110 7.18 16.30 7.87
C TYR A 110 6.08 16.77 8.86
N ALA A 111 5.85 16.02 9.94
CA ALA A 111 4.89 16.34 10.99
C ALA A 111 5.49 16.14 12.40
N SER A 112 6.71 16.62 12.63
CA SER A 112 7.43 16.45 13.92
C SER A 112 6.70 16.99 15.16
N GLY A 113 5.81 17.98 14.98
CA GLY A 113 4.97 18.54 16.05
C GLY A 113 3.62 17.83 16.27
N GLU A 114 3.35 16.72 15.59
CA GLU A 114 2.08 16.00 15.68
C GLU A 114 1.85 15.39 17.08
N THR A 115 0.73 15.72 17.71
CA THR A 115 0.31 15.19 19.03
C THR A 115 -1.10 14.61 18.98
N LEU A 116 -1.32 13.62 18.10
CA LEU A 116 -2.60 12.94 17.97
C LEU A 116 -2.74 11.80 18.99
N ASP A 117 -3.94 11.64 19.54
CA ASP A 117 -4.35 10.48 20.31
C ASP A 117 -4.81 9.33 19.40
N ASN A 118 -5.09 8.16 19.99
CA ASN A 118 -5.46 6.97 19.22
C ASN A 118 -6.76 7.15 18.41
N GLU A 119 -7.76 7.84 18.97
CA GLU A 119 -9.03 8.11 18.27
C GLU A 119 -8.81 9.01 17.05
N ALA A 120 -7.95 10.02 17.17
CA ALA A 120 -7.58 10.87 16.05
C ALA A 120 -6.75 10.13 14.99
N LEU A 121 -5.91 9.17 15.38
CA LEU A 121 -5.22 8.28 14.44
C LEU A 121 -6.21 7.38 13.67
N ILE A 122 -7.14 6.73 14.36
CA ILE A 122 -8.20 5.91 13.75
C ILE A 122 -9.05 6.74 12.79
N ALA A 123 -9.35 7.98 13.15
CA ALA A 123 -10.08 8.93 12.31
C ALA A 123 -9.22 9.58 11.21
N GLU A 124 -7.97 9.13 11.02
CA GLU A 124 -7.02 9.61 10.02
C GLU A 124 -6.79 11.13 10.03
N LYS A 125 -6.78 11.76 11.22
CA LYS A 125 -6.63 13.23 11.37
C LYS A 125 -5.20 13.75 11.16
N TYR A 126 -4.33 12.97 10.54
CA TYR A 126 -2.96 13.33 10.18
C TYR A 126 -2.86 13.72 8.70
N ALA A 127 -1.77 14.40 8.32
CA ALA A 127 -1.43 14.60 6.91
C ALA A 127 -0.74 13.36 6.34
N GLY A 128 -0.95 13.10 5.04
CA GLY A 128 -0.38 11.95 4.34
C GLY A 128 -1.24 10.69 4.44
N ILE A 129 -0.92 9.70 3.59
CA ILE A 129 -1.62 8.41 3.54
C ILE A 129 -0.64 7.24 3.42
N ARG A 130 -1.13 6.03 3.76
CA ARG A 130 -0.38 4.77 3.67
C ARG A 130 -1.03 3.70 2.77
N PRO A 131 -1.22 3.94 1.46
CA PRO A 131 -1.93 3.01 0.56
C PRO A 131 -1.25 1.64 0.46
N ALA A 132 -2.06 0.60 0.64
CA ALA A 132 -1.63 -0.80 0.57
C ALA A 132 -2.13 -1.46 -0.74
N PRO A 133 -1.25 -2.11 -1.53
CA PRO A 133 -1.64 -2.84 -2.73
C PRO A 133 -2.75 -3.88 -2.48
N GLY A 134 -3.79 -3.84 -3.31
CA GLY A 134 -5.03 -4.61 -3.18
C GLY A 134 -6.21 -3.81 -2.62
N TYR A 135 -5.97 -2.65 -2.01
CA TYR A 135 -7.03 -1.75 -1.58
C TYR A 135 -7.59 -0.93 -2.74
N PRO A 136 -8.79 -0.32 -2.62
CA PRO A 136 -9.47 0.36 -3.72
C PRO A 136 -8.67 1.47 -4.43
N ALA A 137 -7.72 2.12 -3.74
CA ALA A 137 -6.87 3.17 -4.32
C ALA A 137 -5.74 2.62 -5.20
N CYS A 138 -5.32 1.37 -4.96
CA CYS A 138 -4.26 0.68 -5.68
C CYS A 138 -4.57 -0.83 -5.72
N PRO A 139 -5.58 -1.25 -6.50
CA PRO A 139 -6.10 -2.61 -6.45
C PRO A 139 -5.16 -3.66 -7.05
N ASP A 140 -4.13 -3.25 -7.80
CA ASP A 140 -3.12 -4.17 -8.30
C ASP A 140 -2.28 -4.74 -7.16
N HIS A 141 -2.18 -6.06 -7.09
CA HIS A 141 -1.37 -6.78 -6.11
C HIS A 141 0.08 -7.04 -6.58
N LEU A 142 0.37 -6.92 -7.89
CA LEU A 142 1.64 -7.39 -8.47
C LEU A 142 2.86 -6.65 -7.91
N VAL A 143 2.72 -5.35 -7.66
CA VAL A 143 3.79 -4.50 -7.09
C VAL A 143 4.34 -5.02 -5.76
N LYS A 144 3.60 -5.87 -5.02
CA LYS A 144 4.08 -6.42 -3.74
C LYS A 144 5.36 -7.24 -3.87
N ARG A 145 5.59 -7.90 -5.01
CA ARG A 145 6.83 -8.65 -5.24
C ARG A 145 8.05 -7.72 -5.25
N ASP A 146 7.99 -6.69 -6.07
CA ASP A 146 9.07 -5.71 -6.20
C ASP A 146 9.25 -4.91 -4.91
N MET A 147 8.16 -4.56 -4.23
CA MET A 147 8.18 -3.88 -2.94
C MET A 147 8.87 -4.73 -1.85
N PHE A 148 8.56 -6.04 -1.76
CA PHE A 148 9.20 -6.93 -0.78
C PHE A 148 10.68 -7.16 -1.09
N ALA A 149 11.04 -7.26 -2.37
CA ALA A 149 12.44 -7.35 -2.80
C ALA A 149 13.21 -6.08 -2.43
N ALA A 150 12.64 -4.90 -2.71
CA ALA A 150 13.25 -3.60 -2.37
C ALA A 150 13.41 -3.40 -0.85
N LEU A 151 12.47 -3.89 -0.05
CA LEU A 151 12.50 -3.84 1.41
C LEU A 151 13.35 -4.93 2.07
N GLN A 152 13.85 -5.90 1.29
CA GLN A 152 14.51 -7.11 1.82
C GLN A 152 13.64 -7.81 2.90
N ALA A 153 12.33 -7.89 2.66
CA ALA A 153 11.35 -8.31 3.67
C ALA A 153 11.56 -9.73 4.21
N GLU A 154 12.28 -10.59 3.47
CA GLU A 154 12.67 -11.92 3.93
C GLU A 154 13.57 -11.88 5.17
N GLU A 155 14.38 -10.83 5.35
CA GLU A 155 15.25 -10.66 6.52
C GLU A 155 14.46 -10.52 7.84
N ILE A 156 13.20 -10.08 7.75
CA ILE A 156 12.27 -10.02 8.89
C ILE A 156 11.24 -11.17 8.88
N GLY A 157 11.49 -12.22 8.09
CA GLY A 157 10.64 -13.41 8.03
C GLY A 157 9.33 -13.21 7.28
N MET A 158 9.23 -12.17 6.44
CA MET A 158 8.05 -11.91 5.62
C MET A 158 8.27 -12.31 4.16
N SER A 159 7.23 -12.83 3.51
CA SER A 159 7.26 -13.19 2.10
C SER A 159 5.91 -12.98 1.41
N VAL A 160 5.88 -13.17 0.08
CA VAL A 160 4.68 -13.07 -0.73
C VAL A 160 4.48 -14.38 -1.49
N THR A 161 3.30 -14.96 -1.42
CA THR A 161 2.95 -16.20 -2.14
C THR A 161 2.82 -15.99 -3.64
N ASP A 162 2.65 -17.07 -4.40
CA ASP A 162 2.38 -16.97 -5.84
C ASP A 162 1.10 -16.20 -6.17
N SER A 163 0.09 -16.33 -5.32
CA SER A 163 -1.18 -15.60 -5.36
C SER A 163 -1.09 -14.18 -4.78
N LEU A 164 0.10 -13.72 -4.42
CA LEU A 164 0.37 -12.40 -3.89
C LEU A 164 -0.23 -12.16 -2.49
N ALA A 165 -0.51 -13.21 -1.71
CA ALA A 165 -0.83 -13.08 -0.29
C ALA A 165 0.47 -12.86 0.50
N MET A 166 0.43 -12.08 1.58
CA MET A 166 1.58 -11.91 2.45
C MET A 166 1.65 -13.06 3.47
N LEU A 167 2.86 -13.48 3.80
CA LEU A 167 3.16 -14.39 4.88
C LEU A 167 4.09 -13.69 5.88
N PRO A 168 3.87 -13.82 7.20
CA PRO A 168 2.69 -14.43 7.85
C PRO A 168 1.36 -13.74 7.50
N ALA A 169 0.23 -14.40 7.75
CA ALA A 169 -1.09 -13.84 7.39
C ALA A 169 -1.39 -12.52 8.12
N ALA A 170 -0.98 -12.40 9.38
CA ALA A 170 -1.07 -11.17 10.17
C ALA A 170 0.06 -10.19 9.79
N SER A 171 -0.06 -9.60 8.60
CA SER A 171 0.92 -8.68 8.02
C SER A 171 0.26 -7.54 7.27
N VAL A 172 0.93 -6.39 7.25
CA VAL A 172 0.52 -5.20 6.50
C VAL A 172 1.72 -4.66 5.72
N SER A 173 1.51 -4.26 4.48
CA SER A 173 2.53 -3.57 3.68
C SER A 173 1.91 -2.51 2.78
N GLY A 174 2.71 -1.53 2.39
CA GLY A 174 2.25 -0.47 1.51
C GLY A 174 3.27 0.63 1.31
N PHE A 175 2.80 1.74 0.76
CA PHE A 175 3.58 2.94 0.49
C PHE A 175 3.18 4.07 1.43
N TYR A 176 4.06 5.06 1.63
CA TYR A 176 3.76 6.31 2.32
C TYR A 176 3.79 7.48 1.33
N LEU A 177 2.74 8.28 1.31
CA LEU A 177 2.67 9.52 0.53
C LEU A 177 2.48 10.70 1.49
N ALA A 178 3.39 11.68 1.45
CA ALA A 178 3.41 12.78 2.40
C ALA A 178 2.61 14.02 1.96
N HIS A 179 2.21 14.10 0.68
CA HIS A 179 1.51 15.28 0.17
C HIS A 179 0.27 15.58 1.04
N PRO A 180 0.06 16.83 1.50
CA PRO A 180 -1.01 17.17 2.45
C PRO A 180 -2.40 16.93 1.85
N ASP A 181 -2.56 17.14 0.54
CA ASP A 181 -3.78 16.79 -0.19
C ASP A 181 -3.81 15.34 -0.69
N SER A 182 -3.01 14.42 -0.15
CA SER A 182 -3.20 13.00 -0.44
C SER A 182 -4.40 12.47 0.34
N ARG A 183 -5.16 11.55 -0.26
CA ARG A 183 -6.38 10.98 0.33
C ARG A 183 -6.72 9.67 -0.34
N TYR A 184 -7.34 8.77 0.42
CA TYR A 184 -7.87 7.54 -0.13
C TYR A 184 -9.02 7.82 -1.11
N PHE A 185 -9.07 7.02 -2.17
CA PHE A 185 -10.15 7.01 -3.15
C PHE A 185 -10.28 5.60 -3.73
N SER A 186 -11.40 5.30 -4.37
CA SER A 186 -11.54 4.08 -5.18
C SER A 186 -11.25 4.39 -6.64
N VAL A 187 -10.36 3.62 -7.27
CA VAL A 187 -10.11 3.70 -8.72
C VAL A 187 -11.40 3.43 -9.50
N GLY A 188 -12.22 2.50 -9.01
CA GLY A 188 -13.46 2.08 -9.68
C GLY A 188 -13.19 1.24 -10.93
N LYS A 189 -14.16 1.23 -11.85
CA LYS A 189 -14.01 0.55 -13.14
C LYS A 189 -13.08 1.32 -14.08
N ILE A 190 -12.28 0.59 -14.85
CA ILE A 190 -11.39 1.14 -15.88
C ILE A 190 -11.84 0.69 -17.28
N GLY A 191 -11.53 1.49 -18.28
CA GLY A 191 -11.72 1.19 -19.68
C GLY A 191 -10.64 0.28 -20.24
N GLN A 192 -10.95 -0.28 -21.41
CA GLN A 192 -10.03 -1.15 -22.16
C GLN A 192 -8.73 -0.42 -22.55
N ASP A 193 -8.80 0.89 -22.80
CA ASP A 193 -7.65 1.75 -23.11
C ASP A 193 -6.63 1.80 -21.96
N GLN A 194 -7.08 2.00 -20.73
CA GLN A 194 -6.21 2.02 -19.55
C GLN A 194 -5.67 0.63 -19.23
N LEU A 195 -6.46 -0.44 -19.45
CA LEU A 195 -6.00 -1.82 -19.30
C LEU A 195 -4.85 -2.14 -20.26
N GLU A 196 -4.97 -1.77 -21.54
CA GLU A 196 -3.93 -1.96 -22.56
C GLU A 196 -2.67 -1.14 -22.26
N ASP A 197 -2.84 0.10 -21.83
CA ASP A 197 -1.74 0.95 -21.41
C ASP A 197 -1.03 0.41 -20.16
N TYR A 198 -1.78 -0.07 -19.17
CA TYR A 198 -1.26 -0.72 -17.98
C TYR A 198 -0.47 -2.00 -18.33
N ALA A 199 -1.02 -2.88 -19.18
CA ALA A 199 -0.34 -4.08 -19.64
C ALA A 199 1.00 -3.76 -20.30
N ARG A 200 1.03 -2.72 -21.15
CA ARG A 200 2.24 -2.23 -21.80
C ARG A 200 3.28 -1.72 -20.78
N ARG A 201 2.87 -0.89 -19.81
CA ARG A 201 3.74 -0.34 -18.77
C ARG A 201 4.29 -1.39 -17.81
N MET A 202 3.52 -2.44 -17.56
CA MET A 202 3.93 -3.61 -16.77
C MET A 202 4.74 -4.63 -17.59
N ALA A 203 4.85 -4.46 -18.90
CA ALA A 203 5.39 -5.45 -19.83
C ALA A 203 4.72 -6.85 -19.69
N LEU A 204 3.41 -6.87 -19.48
CA LEU A 204 2.60 -8.08 -19.33
C LEU A 204 1.77 -8.37 -20.58
N PRO A 205 1.50 -9.65 -20.88
CA PRO A 205 0.40 -10.02 -21.77
C PRO A 205 -0.92 -9.41 -21.30
N LEU A 206 -1.76 -9.00 -22.25
CA LEU A 206 -3.04 -8.35 -21.94
C LEU A 206 -3.97 -9.24 -21.09
N ASP A 207 -3.94 -10.56 -21.29
CA ASP A 207 -4.74 -11.50 -20.51
C ASP A 207 -4.27 -11.60 -19.05
N ASP A 208 -2.96 -11.50 -18.80
CA ASP A 208 -2.43 -11.48 -17.44
C ASP A 208 -2.80 -10.18 -16.73
N ALA A 209 -2.75 -9.04 -17.44
CA ALA A 209 -3.25 -7.76 -16.93
C ALA A 209 -4.77 -7.81 -16.63
N ARG A 210 -5.55 -8.44 -17.53
CA ARG A 210 -7.00 -8.65 -17.35
C ARG A 210 -7.30 -9.49 -16.10
N ARG A 211 -6.50 -10.53 -15.85
CA ARG A 211 -6.62 -11.35 -14.63
C ARG A 211 -6.24 -10.56 -13.38
N ALA A 212 -5.14 -9.81 -13.42
CA ALA A 212 -4.68 -9.01 -12.28
C ALA A 212 -5.69 -7.93 -11.87
N LEU A 213 -6.37 -7.32 -12.84
CA LEU A 213 -7.33 -6.24 -12.64
C LEU A 213 -8.79 -6.66 -12.82
N ALA A 214 -9.09 -7.97 -12.77
CA ALA A 214 -10.43 -8.50 -13.03
C ALA A 214 -11.55 -7.79 -12.22
N PRO A 215 -11.37 -7.41 -10.93
CA PRO A 215 -12.40 -6.68 -10.19
C PRO A 215 -12.68 -5.27 -10.72
N GLN A 216 -11.74 -4.66 -11.47
CA GLN A 216 -11.83 -3.31 -12.03
C GLN A 216 -12.36 -3.26 -13.47
N LEU A 217 -12.68 -4.41 -14.08
CA LEU A 217 -13.23 -4.48 -15.44
C LEU A 217 -14.74 -4.65 -15.48
#